data_AF-D8PQ59-F1
#
_entry.id   AF-D8PQ59-F1
#
_cell.length_a   1.000
_cell.length_b   1.000
_cell.length_c   1.000
_cell.angle_alpha   90.00
_cell.angle_beta   90.00
_cell.angle_gamma   90.00
#
_symmetry.space_group_name_H-M   'P 1'
#
loop_
_entity.id
_entity.type
_entity.pdbx_description
1 polymer ?
#
loop_
_entity_poly.entity_id
_entity_poly.type
_entity_poly.pdbx_seq_one_letter_code
_entity_poly.pdbx_strand_id
1 'polypeptide(L)'
;MDFVQGLDPSKLVLAETALSFLLSPFAAPPYNLPIFLFGAYAQENAEAAQSLQTFTGMLGVSAIFDIVWMARHEQNGFIKFLTVILLLLKIPTFAAFGLAMRQRGSGLNLRGSDITGPTGAF
;
A
#
# COMPACT_ATOMS: atom_id res chain seq x y z
N MET A 1 6.85 17.43 11.30
CA MET A 1 5.94 17.27 10.14
C MET A 1 6.72 17.21 8.82
N ASP A 2 8.00 17.61 8.81
CA ASP A 2 8.88 17.62 7.63
C ASP A 2 9.27 16.25 7.07
N PHE A 3 9.47 15.23 7.93
CA PHE A 3 9.91 13.91 7.47
C PHE A 3 8.91 13.27 6.50
N VAL A 4 7.62 13.34 6.81
CA VAL A 4 6.56 12.75 5.98
C VAL A 4 6.32 13.55 4.70
N GLN A 5 6.62 14.86 4.69
CA GLN A 5 6.57 15.69 3.49
C GLN A 5 7.77 15.49 2.56
N GLY A 6 8.90 14.99 3.08
CA GLY A 6 10.08 14.62 2.29
C GLY A 6 10.04 13.19 1.71
N LEU A 7 9.03 12.40 2.05
CA LEU A 7 8.86 11.04 1.52
C LEU A 7 8.26 11.11 0.11
N ASP A 8 9.08 10.79 -0.89
CA ASP A 8 8.63 10.62 -2.27
C ASP A 8 7.94 9.25 -2.44
N PRO A 9 6.61 9.20 -2.63
CA PRO A 9 5.89 7.93 -2.69
C PRO A 9 6.34 7.05 -3.87
N SER A 10 6.83 7.67 -4.95
CA SER A 10 7.34 6.96 -6.13
C SER A 10 8.61 6.17 -5.80
N LYS A 11 9.51 6.75 -5.01
CA LYS A 11 10.75 6.08 -4.58
C LYS A 11 10.47 4.95 -3.60
N LEU A 12 9.52 5.16 -2.69
CA LEU A 12 9.11 4.14 -1.72
C LEU A 12 8.52 2.92 -2.43
N VAL A 13 7.55 3.13 -3.32
CA VAL A 13 6.90 2.03 -4.03
C VAL A 13 7.86 1.31 -4.98
N LEU A 14 8.82 2.03 -5.57
CA LEU A 14 9.86 1.43 -6.40
C LEU A 14 10.80 0.56 -5.56
N ALA A 15 11.23 1.04 -4.39
CA ALA A 15 12.07 0.25 -3.48
C ALA A 15 11.35 -1.04 -3.02
N GLU A 16 10.07 -0.94 -2.69
CA GLU A 16 9.23 -2.09 -2.32
C GLU A 16 9.01 -3.05 -3.50
N THR A 17 8.83 -2.52 -4.72
CA THR A 17 8.71 -3.33 -5.95
C THR A 17 10.00 -4.10 -6.19
N ALA A 18 11.15 -3.44 -6.15
CA ALA A 18 12.46 -4.07 -6.33
C ALA A 18 12.70 -5.14 -5.28
N LEU A 19 12.42 -4.85 -4.01
CA LEU A 19 12.57 -5.81 -2.91
C LEU A 19 11.63 -7.02 -3.09
N SER A 20 10.37 -6.78 -3.48
CA SER A 20 9.40 -7.85 -3.75
C SER A 20 9.79 -8.71 -4.93
N PHE A 21 10.40 -8.12 -5.96
CA PHE A 21 10.93 -8.85 -7.10
C PHE A 21 12.11 -9.74 -6.70
N LEU A 22 13.04 -9.21 -5.90
CA LEU A 22 14.16 -10.00 -5.35
C LEU A 22 13.69 -11.14 -4.45
N LEU A 23 12.54 -10.98 -3.78
CA LEU A 23 11.92 -12.01 -2.94
C LEU A 23 11.09 -13.02 -3.73
N SER A 24 10.71 -12.73 -4.98
CA SER A 24 9.82 -13.58 -5.79
C SER A 24 10.29 -15.01 -6.05
N PRO A 25 11.60 -15.36 -6.17
CA PRO A 25 12.01 -16.75 -6.34
C PRO A 25 12.05 -17.53 -5.01
N PHE A 26 11.81 -16.87 -3.88
CA PHE A 26 11.88 -17.47 -2.55
C PHE A 26 10.48 -17.65 -1.94
N ALA A 27 10.42 -18.36 -0.82
CA ALA A 27 9.22 -18.43 0.01
C ALA A 27 8.96 -17.06 0.66
N ALA A 28 8.21 -16.20 -0.02
CA ALA A 28 7.80 -14.88 0.43
C ALA A 28 6.34 -14.63 0.01
N PRO A 29 5.65 -13.63 0.60
CA PRO A 29 4.26 -13.39 0.27
C PRO A 29 4.07 -13.00 -1.22
N PRO A 30 3.41 -13.83 -2.05
CA PRO A 30 3.44 -13.68 -3.51
C PRO A 30 2.59 -12.51 -4.01
N TYR A 31 1.64 -12.03 -3.20
CA TYR A 31 0.78 -10.90 -3.53
C TYR A 31 1.49 -9.54 -3.40
N ASN A 32 2.66 -9.47 -2.77
CA ASN A 32 3.37 -8.19 -2.57
C ASN A 32 3.83 -7.59 -3.90
N LEU A 33 4.48 -8.38 -4.76
CA LEU A 33 4.94 -7.90 -6.07
C LEU A 33 3.82 -7.29 -6.93
N PRO A 34 2.69 -7.96 -7.20
CA PRO A 34 1.62 -7.37 -7.99
C PRO A 34 0.98 -6.13 -7.32
N ILE A 35 0.88 -6.09 -5.99
CA ILE A 35 0.37 -4.90 -5.27
C ILE A 35 1.30 -3.70 -5.50
N PHE A 36 2.61 -3.86 -5.39
CA PHE A 36 3.54 -2.74 -5.57
C PHE A 36 3.68 -2.30 -7.03
N LEU A 37 3.59 -3.23 -7.99
CA LEU A 37 3.50 -2.88 -9.42
C LEU A 37 2.23 -2.06 -9.70
N PHE A 38 1.09 -2.44 -9.11
CA PHE A 38 -0.13 -1.63 -9.17
C PHE A 38 0.05 -0.26 -8.51
N GLY A 39 0.78 -0.19 -7.39
CA GLY A 39 1.13 1.06 -6.73
C GLY A 39 1.99 2.00 -7.59
N ALA A 40 2.99 1.46 -8.28
CA ALA A 40 3.82 2.21 -9.24
C ALA A 40 2.95 2.80 -10.36
N TYR A 41 2.07 1.98 -10.95
CA TYR A 41 1.11 2.43 -11.94
C TYR A 41 0.15 3.52 -11.40
N ALA A 42 -0.45 3.30 -10.23
CA ALA A 42 -1.41 4.23 -9.63
C ALA A 42 -0.77 5.58 -9.25
N GLN A 43 0.51 5.57 -8.91
CA GLN A 43 1.28 6.76 -8.60
C GLN A 43 1.53 7.61 -9.85
N GLU A 44 1.90 6.98 -10.97
CA GLU A 44 2.15 7.63 -12.26
C GLU A 44 0.87 8.21 -12.90
N ASN A 45 -0.27 7.55 -12.70
CA ASN A 45 -1.55 7.96 -13.27
C ASN A 45 -2.31 8.90 -12.31
N ALA A 46 -1.97 10.20 -12.36
CA ALA A 46 -2.50 11.21 -11.44
C ALA A 46 -4.04 11.36 -11.46
N GLU A 47 -4.68 11.09 -12.60
CA GLU A 47 -6.14 11.19 -12.79
C GLU A 47 -6.91 10.04 -12.11
N ALA A 48 -6.23 8.92 -11.80
CA ALA A 48 -6.84 7.72 -11.25
C ALA A 48 -6.90 7.76 -9.71
N ALA A 49 -7.63 8.72 -9.14
CA ALA A 49 -7.78 8.87 -7.69
C ALA A 49 -8.33 7.60 -7.01
N GLN A 50 -9.20 6.85 -7.69
CA GLN A 50 -9.72 5.56 -7.24
C GLN A 50 -8.65 4.47 -7.19
N SER A 51 -7.71 4.44 -8.15
CA SER A 51 -6.60 3.47 -8.14
C SER A 51 -5.69 3.71 -6.94
N LEU A 52 -5.45 4.97 -6.59
CA LEU A 52 -4.67 5.34 -5.41
C LEU A 52 -5.36 4.92 -4.09
N GLN A 53 -6.69 5.08 -4.00
CA GLN A 53 -7.50 4.55 -2.89
C GLN A 53 -7.41 3.03 -2.78
N THR A 54 -7.60 2.36 -3.92
CA THR A 54 -7.57 0.90 -3.99
C THR A 54 -6.20 0.38 -3.58
N PHE A 55 -5.12 0.98 -4.09
CA PHE A 55 -3.76 0.64 -3.72
C PHE A 55 -3.52 0.85 -2.22
N THR A 56 -3.89 2.01 -1.68
CA THR A 56 -3.64 2.31 -0.26
C THR A 56 -4.41 1.36 0.65
N GLY A 57 -5.67 1.04 0.31
CA GLY A 57 -6.45 0.03 1.01
C GLY A 57 -5.81 -1.35 0.97
N MET A 58 -5.41 -1.81 -0.22
CA MET A 58 -4.71 -3.09 -0.40
C MET A 58 -3.37 -3.14 0.33
N LEU A 59 -2.59 -2.06 0.31
CA LEU A 59 -1.32 -1.92 1.01
C LEU A 59 -1.53 -2.11 2.53
N GLY A 60 -2.54 -1.44 3.10
CA GLY A 60 -2.90 -1.58 4.51
C GLY A 60 -3.28 -3.02 4.90
N VAL A 61 -4.16 -3.66 4.13
CA VAL A 61 -4.55 -5.06 4.38
C VAL A 61 -3.38 -6.03 4.19
N SER A 62 -2.53 -5.78 3.18
CA SER A 62 -1.38 -6.64 2.88
C SER A 62 -0.35 -6.67 4.02
N ALA A 63 -0.23 -5.60 4.81
CA ALA A 63 0.66 -5.58 5.97
C ALA A 63 0.21 -6.59 7.04
N ILE A 64 -1.10 -6.73 7.26
CA ILE A 64 -1.66 -7.74 8.17
C ILE A 64 -1.44 -9.14 7.58
N PHE A 65 -1.68 -9.29 6.27
CA PHE A 65 -1.51 -10.58 5.61
C PHE A 65 -0.06 -11.05 5.64
N ASP A 66 0.93 -10.14 5.55
CA ASP A 66 2.35 -10.50 5.65
C ASP A 66 2.71 -11.11 6.99
N ILE A 67 2.16 -10.55 8.08
CA ILE A 67 2.34 -11.10 9.44
C ILE A 67 1.78 -12.51 9.52
N VAL A 68 0.55 -12.72 9.01
CA VAL A 68 -0.09 -14.03 8.98
C VAL A 68 0.69 -15.02 8.12
N TRP A 69 1.15 -14.58 6.94
CA TRP A 69 1.91 -15.41 6.00
C TRP A 69 3.22 -15.87 6.64
N MET A 70 3.98 -14.96 7.26
CA MET A 70 5.23 -15.28 7.96
C MET A 70 5.04 -16.19 9.19
N ALA A 71 3.86 -16.15 9.83
CA ALA A 71 3.53 -17.05 10.93
C ALA A 71 3.13 -18.46 10.46
N ARG A 72 2.70 -18.60 9.20
CA ARG A 72 2.20 -19.86 8.63
C ARG A 72 3.23 -20.60 7.79
N HIS A 73 4.26 -19.92 7.29
CA HIS A 73 5.25 -20.50 6.39
C HIS A 73 6.65 -20.43 6.99
N GLU A 74 7.39 -21.53 6.90
CA GLU A 74 8.81 -21.51 7.21
C GLU A 74 9.59 -20.79 6.09
N GLN A 75 10.50 -19.90 6.49
CA GLN A 75 11.35 -19.12 5.59
C GLN A 75 12.78 -19.20 6.07
N ASN A 76 13.74 -19.13 5.13
CA ASN A 76 15.14 -18.89 5.46
C ASN A 76 15.28 -17.60 6.27
N GLY A 77 16.12 -17.58 7.31
CA GLY A 77 16.27 -16.44 8.21
C GLY A 77 16.59 -15.11 7.50
N PHE A 78 17.41 -15.16 6.44
CA PHE A 78 17.71 -13.99 5.61
C PHE A 78 16.50 -13.49 4.81
N ILE A 79 15.70 -14.39 4.23
CA ILE A 79 14.48 -14.06 3.48
C ILE A 79 13.42 -13.48 4.41
N LYS A 80 13.30 -14.05 5.62
CA LYS A 80 12.44 -13.52 6.67
C LYS A 80 12.86 -12.10 7.08
N PHE A 81 14.15 -11.86 7.24
CA PHE A 81 14.68 -10.51 7.53
C PHE A 81 14.32 -9.50 6.43
N LEU A 82 14.52 -9.85 5.16
CA LEU A 82 14.11 -9.00 4.04
C LEU A 82 12.59 -8.77 3.99
N THR A 83 11.79 -9.78 4.31
CA THR A 83 10.32 -9.66 4.40
C THR A 83 9.91 -8.72 5.54
N VAL A 84 10.63 -8.73 6.67
CA VAL A 84 10.41 -7.78 7.77
C VAL A 84 10.79 -6.35 7.36
N ILE A 85 11.88 -6.15 6.62
CA ILE A 85 12.23 -4.83 6.07
C ILE A 85 11.11 -4.34 5.14
N LEU A 86 10.60 -5.21 4.28
CA LEU A 86 9.47 -4.90 3.39
C LEU A 86 8.24 -4.49 4.21
N LEU A 87 7.91 -5.21 5.27
CA LEU A 87 6.81 -4.87 6.18
C LEU A 87 7.00 -3.49 6.85
N LEU A 88 8.23 -3.17 7.27
CA LEU A 88 8.54 -1.86 7.87
C LEU A 88 8.44 -0.72 6.85
N LEU A 89 8.84 -0.94 5.60
CA LEU A 89 8.71 0.02 4.49
C LEU A 89 7.24 0.33 4.16
N LYS A 90 6.33 -0.64 4.34
CA LYS A 90 4.89 -0.40 4.11
C LYS A 90 4.31 0.73 4.96
N ILE A 91 4.87 1.00 6.14
CA ILE A 91 4.38 2.05 7.05
C ILE A 91 4.58 3.45 6.46
N PRO A 92 5.81 3.90 6.11
CA PRO A 92 6.00 5.18 5.44
C PRO A 92 5.34 5.22 4.07
N THR A 93 5.27 4.11 3.33
CA THR A 93 4.54 4.05 2.06
C THR A 93 3.05 4.34 2.26
N PHE A 94 2.41 3.68 3.23
CA PHE A 94 1.00 3.91 3.53
C PHE A 94 0.74 5.37 3.95
N ALA A 95 1.63 5.97 4.75
CA ALA A 95 1.51 7.38 5.12
C ALA A 95 1.68 8.33 3.92
N ALA A 96 2.68 8.09 3.06
CA ALA A 96 2.98 8.90 1.89
C ALA A 96 1.84 8.84 0.86
N PHE A 97 1.32 7.64 0.57
CA PHE A 97 0.16 7.44 -0.29
C PHE A 97 -1.14 7.96 0.34
N GLY A 98 -1.28 7.83 1.66
CA GLY A 98 -2.36 8.46 2.44
C GLY A 98 -2.43 9.97 2.26
N LEU A 99 -1.29 10.65 2.28
CA LEU A 99 -1.20 12.09 2.01
C LEU A 99 -1.47 12.42 0.54
N ALA A 100 -0.90 11.66 -0.39
CA ALA A 100 -1.12 11.84 -1.83
C ALA A 100 -2.61 11.69 -2.20
N MET A 101 -3.33 10.74 -1.58
CA MET A 101 -4.78 10.62 -1.71
C MET A 101 -5.52 11.87 -1.24
N ARG A 102 -5.20 12.35 -0.02
CA ARG A 102 -5.83 13.56 0.53
C ARG A 102 -5.61 14.78 -0.35
N GLN A 103 -4.42 14.92 -0.93
CA GLN A 103 -4.10 15.99 -1.88
C GLN A 103 -4.91 15.89 -3.18
N ARG A 104 -5.22 14.68 -3.64
CA ARG A 104 -6.07 14.41 -4.81
C ARG A 104 -7.58 14.48 -4.51
N GLY A 105 -7.98 15.06 -3.37
CA GLY A 105 -9.39 15.19 -2.97
C GLY A 105 -10.07 13.85 -2.61
N SER A 106 -9.27 12.83 -2.35
CA SER A 106 -9.66 11.43 -2.30
C SER A 106 -9.37 10.89 -0.90
N GLY A 107 -10.41 10.52 -0.14
CA GLY A 107 -10.26 9.89 1.17
C GLY A 107 -10.38 8.37 1.08
N LEU A 108 -9.88 7.64 2.07
CA LEU A 108 -10.39 6.28 2.33
C LEU A 108 -11.87 6.46 2.69
N ASN A 109 -12.75 6.27 1.71
CA ASN A 109 -14.21 6.41 1.81
C ASN A 109 -14.81 5.29 2.69
N LEU A 110 -14.28 5.10 3.90
CA LEU A 110 -14.79 4.23 4.95
C LEU A 110 -15.99 4.86 5.69
N ARG A 111 -16.34 6.11 5.36
CA ARG A 111 -17.64 6.70 5.67
C ARG A 111 -18.57 6.39 4.51
N GLY A 112 -19.52 5.48 4.72
CA GLY A 112 -20.53 5.13 3.74
C GLY A 112 -21.25 6.37 3.20
N SER A 113 -21.04 6.64 1.91
CA SER A 113 -21.68 7.74 1.18
C SER A 113 -23.09 7.42 0.67
N ASP A 114 -23.77 6.44 1.28
CA ASP A 114 -25.13 6.05 0.88
C ASP A 114 -26.19 6.27 1.97
N ILE A 115 -25.87 6.85 3.14
CA ILE A 115 -26.86 7.05 4.24
C ILE A 115 -27.41 8.49 4.31
N THR A 116 -26.96 9.41 3.44
CA THR A 116 -27.44 10.81 3.48
C THR A 116 -27.77 11.34 2.09
N GLY A 117 -28.68 10.65 1.39
CA GLY A 117 -29.38 11.22 0.23
C GLY A 117 -30.49 12.19 0.68
N PRO A 118 -30.68 13.34 0.00
CA PRO A 118 -31.73 14.30 0.31
C PRO A 118 -33.10 13.77 -0.15
N THR A 119 -33.73 12.91 0.64
CA THR A 119 -35.14 12.56 0.49
C THR A 119 -35.91 13.08 1.70
N GLY A 120 -36.22 14.37 1.64
CA GLY A 120 -37.02 15.09 2.61
C GLY A 120 -37.68 16.31 1.95
N ALA A 121 -38.22 16.12 0.75
CA ALA A 121 -39.15 17.04 0.13
C ALA A 121 -40.40 16.23 -0.19
N PHE A 122 -41.46 16.49 0.60
CA PHE A 122 -42.90 16.54 0.31
C PHE A 122 -43.66 16.40 1.63
#